data_AF-A0A7D5PBH8-F1
#
_entry.id   AF-A0A7D5PBH8-F1
#
_cell.length_a   1.000
_cell.length_b   1.000
_cell.length_c   1.000
_cell.angle_alpha   90.00
_cell.angle_beta   90.00
_cell.angle_gamma   90.00
#
_symmetry.space_group_name_H-M   'P 1'
#
loop_
_entity.id
_entity.type
_entity.pdbx_description
1 polymer ?
#
loop_
_entity_poly.entity_id
_entity_poly.type
_entity_poly.pdbx_seq_one_letter_code
_entity_poly.pdbx_strand_id
1 'polypeptide(L)'
;MDVNGSGRRSNGSRRVSRSSRAQANLAALAAALFALTTVTVLGVAAANGALAGEFRDAGERHAATAVADRIVADASPVTNRSNVLDRGAVASLDAAALRSRYPILDGRSVRVTVDGRVVAAAGTPSGGITRRRIVLVERRRNETVTPSFSGPNRVTLPRRTPWVDLEIGPPDNVSVSAVRANDRIVLRDPGGLDGRYTVSLSRRETVQFTFLANSSLDRGDVTLTFAPSNTTKARLGVTVDD
;
A
#
# COMPACT_ATOMS: atom_id res chain seq x y z
N MET A 1 -60.20 65.71 85.93
CA MET A 1 -58.75 65.73 86.25
C MET A 1 -58.09 64.83 85.21
N ASP A 2 -57.66 65.35 84.06
CA ASP A 2 -56.35 66.01 83.82
C ASP A 2 -55.20 65.07 84.24
N VAL A 3 -54.17 64.73 83.44
CA VAL A 3 -53.43 65.44 82.39
C VAL A 3 -52.78 64.37 81.48
N ASN A 4 -52.98 64.41 80.15
CA ASN A 4 -52.00 64.79 79.11
C ASN A 4 -50.53 64.32 79.32
N GLY A 5 -49.96 63.65 78.32
CA GLY A 5 -48.57 63.17 78.37
C GLY A 5 -48.09 62.61 77.04
N SER A 6 -47.47 63.48 76.25
CA SER A 6 -46.96 63.33 74.89
C SER A 6 -45.72 62.42 74.75
N GLY A 7 -45.54 61.90 73.52
CA GLY A 7 -44.30 61.29 73.03
C GLY A 7 -44.58 59.94 72.35
N ARG A 8 -44.04 59.58 71.19
CA ARG A 8 -42.89 60.08 70.45
C ARG A 8 -42.99 59.44 69.05
N ARG A 9 -42.75 60.22 67.99
CA ARG A 9 -42.54 59.70 66.63
C ARG A 9 -41.31 58.79 66.62
N SER A 10 -41.44 57.52 66.24
CA SER A 10 -40.33 56.68 65.81
C SER A 10 -40.41 56.46 64.30
N ASN A 11 -39.74 57.35 63.58
CA ASN A 11 -39.43 57.18 62.16
C ASN A 11 -38.28 56.17 62.04
N GLY A 12 -38.60 54.88 61.99
CA GLY A 12 -37.65 53.76 61.87
C GLY A 12 -37.63 53.15 60.47
N SER A 13 -37.67 53.98 59.42
CA SER A 13 -37.60 53.50 58.03
C SER A 13 -36.16 53.40 57.53
N ARG A 14 -35.78 52.20 57.09
CA ARG A 14 -34.88 51.94 55.95
C ARG A 14 -33.39 52.28 56.12
N ARG A 15 -32.64 51.41 56.79
CA ARG A 15 -31.19 51.25 56.48
C ARG A 15 -30.70 49.81 56.27
N VAL A 16 -31.54 48.78 56.45
CA VAL A 16 -31.10 47.37 56.36
C VAL A 16 -31.20 46.77 54.93
N SER A 17 -31.90 47.39 53.98
CA SER A 17 -32.21 46.74 52.69
C SER A 17 -31.34 47.13 51.48
N ARG A 18 -30.40 48.09 51.60
CA ARG A 18 -29.50 48.45 50.48
C ARG A 18 -28.20 47.64 50.46
N SER A 19 -27.59 47.38 51.62
CA SER A 19 -26.34 46.63 51.71
C SER A 19 -26.51 45.16 51.30
N SER A 20 -27.60 44.52 51.75
CA SER A 20 -27.97 43.15 51.37
C SER A 20 -28.21 42.98 49.87
N ARG A 21 -28.89 43.93 49.20
CA ARG A 21 -29.11 43.88 47.74
C ARG A 21 -27.85 44.16 46.93
N ALA A 22 -27.01 45.09 47.39
CA ALA A 22 -25.73 45.37 46.75
C ALA A 22 -24.77 44.18 46.83
N GLN A 23 -24.71 43.50 47.99
CA GLN A 23 -23.92 42.28 48.17
C GLN A 23 -24.48 41.08 47.38
N ALA A 24 -25.80 40.90 47.34
CA ALA A 24 -26.43 39.84 46.54
C ALA A 24 -26.16 40.01 45.03
N ASN A 25 -26.21 41.25 44.52
CA ASN A 25 -25.89 41.54 43.13
C ASN A 25 -24.41 41.27 42.80
N LEU A 26 -23.50 41.54 43.74
CA LEU A 26 -22.08 41.29 43.54
C LEU A 26 -21.77 39.78 43.57
N ALA A 27 -22.41 39.03 44.47
CA ALA A 27 -22.29 37.57 44.50
C ALA A 27 -22.87 36.92 43.24
N ALA A 28 -24.02 37.40 42.76
CA ALA A 28 -24.62 36.95 41.51
C ALA A 28 -23.72 37.25 40.29
N LEU A 29 -23.09 38.42 40.25
CA LEU A 29 -22.13 38.78 39.20
C LEU A 29 -20.90 37.87 39.24
N ALA A 30 -20.35 37.62 40.43
CA ALA A 30 -19.20 36.73 40.59
C ALA A 30 -19.52 35.30 40.13
N ALA A 31 -20.70 34.79 40.48
CA ALA A 31 -21.18 33.49 40.02
C ALA A 31 -21.37 33.45 38.49
N ALA A 32 -21.95 34.50 37.90
CA ALA A 32 -22.15 34.60 36.46
C ALA A 32 -20.82 34.66 35.69
N LEU A 33 -19.84 35.45 36.18
CA LEU A 33 -18.50 35.51 35.61
C LEU A 33 -17.78 34.18 35.72
N PHE A 34 -17.84 33.53 36.88
CA PHE A 34 -17.24 32.21 37.08
C PHE A 34 -17.84 31.15 36.14
N ALA A 35 -19.17 31.14 36.01
CA ALA A 35 -19.86 30.25 35.07
C ALA A 35 -19.42 30.53 33.63
N LEU A 36 -19.37 31.81 33.23
CA LEU A 36 -18.92 32.22 31.90
C LEU A 36 -17.49 31.77 31.62
N THR A 37 -16.54 32.05 32.54
CA THR A 37 -15.14 31.65 32.38
C THR A 37 -14.99 30.13 32.29
N THR A 38 -15.73 29.38 33.11
CA THR A 38 -15.71 27.91 33.09
C THR A 38 -16.19 27.38 31.74
N VAL A 39 -17.30 27.91 31.22
CA VAL A 39 -17.83 27.54 29.91
C VAL A 39 -16.84 27.92 28.79
N THR A 40 -16.20 29.09 28.87
CA THR A 40 -15.19 29.51 27.89
C THR A 40 -13.98 28.59 27.90
N VAL A 41 -13.43 28.24 29.07
CA VAL A 41 -12.27 27.33 29.19
C VAL A 41 -12.60 25.95 28.63
N LEU A 42 -13.77 25.39 28.97
CA LEU A 42 -14.23 24.10 28.43
C LEU A 42 -14.42 24.16 26.91
N GLY A 43 -15.00 25.25 26.40
CA GLY A 43 -15.17 25.47 24.97
C GLY A 43 -13.84 25.55 24.21
N VAL A 44 -12.86 26.29 24.75
CA VAL A 44 -11.52 26.41 24.15
C VAL A 44 -10.77 25.07 24.20
N ALA A 45 -10.84 24.36 25.32
CA ALA A 45 -10.21 23.04 25.43
C ALA A 45 -10.80 22.03 24.43
N ALA A 46 -12.13 22.00 24.28
CA ALA A 46 -12.81 21.16 23.30
C ALA A 46 -12.43 21.55 21.85
N ALA A 47 -12.40 22.85 21.54
CA ALA A 47 -12.02 23.34 20.22
C ALA A 47 -10.56 23.01 19.87
N ASN A 48 -9.64 23.19 20.81
CA ASN A 48 -8.23 22.83 20.63
C ASN A 48 -8.03 21.33 20.45
N GLY A 49 -8.78 20.50 21.20
CA GLY A 49 -8.77 19.05 21.02
C GLY A 49 -9.25 18.63 19.62
N ALA A 50 -10.33 19.25 19.13
CA ALA A 50 -10.84 19.00 17.78
C ALA A 50 -9.85 19.42 16.69
N LEU A 51 -9.24 20.61 16.82
CA LEU A 51 -8.21 21.10 15.90
C LEU A 51 -6.97 20.21 15.88
N ALA A 52 -6.47 19.82 17.06
CA ALA A 52 -5.32 18.93 17.17
C ALA A 52 -5.58 17.55 16.53
N GLY A 53 -6.80 17.02 16.70
CA GLY A 53 -7.25 15.80 16.01
C GLY A 53 -7.26 15.96 14.49
N GLU A 54 -7.82 17.05 13.97
CA GLU A 54 -7.87 17.28 12.51
C GLU A 54 -6.48 17.42 11.88
N PHE A 55 -5.54 18.10 12.56
CA PHE A 55 -4.15 18.19 12.08
C PHE A 55 -3.44 16.83 12.08
N ARG A 56 -3.67 16.01 13.12
CA ARG A 56 -3.15 14.63 13.17
C ARG A 56 -3.70 13.81 12.02
N ASP A 57 -5.02 13.78 11.85
CA ASP A 57 -5.70 13.06 10.78
C ASP A 57 -5.23 13.51 9.39
N ALA A 58 -5.02 14.81 9.19
CA ALA A 58 -4.49 15.34 7.93
C ALA A 58 -3.06 14.85 7.66
N GLY A 59 -2.20 14.82 8.69
CA GLY A 59 -0.83 14.30 8.62
C GLY A 59 -0.79 12.80 8.30
N GLU A 60 -1.53 11.99 9.05
CA GLU A 60 -1.66 10.55 8.82
C GLU A 60 -2.23 10.24 7.44
N ARG A 61 -3.23 10.99 6.99
CA ARG A 61 -3.84 10.86 5.66
C ARG A 61 -2.85 11.18 4.55
N HIS A 62 -2.06 12.24 4.72
CA HIS A 62 -1.02 12.60 3.77
C HIS A 62 0.04 11.49 3.69
N ALA A 63 0.55 11.03 4.84
CA ALA A 63 1.54 9.96 4.92
C ALA A 63 1.04 8.66 4.30
N ALA A 64 -0.16 8.21 4.67
CA ALA A 64 -0.78 6.99 4.13
C ALA A 64 -0.99 7.08 2.61
N THR A 65 -1.35 8.26 2.09
CA THR A 65 -1.51 8.48 0.64
C THR A 65 -0.16 8.44 -0.08
N ALA A 66 0.83 9.20 0.42
CA ALA A 66 2.16 9.26 -0.18
C ALA A 66 2.83 7.87 -0.22
N VAL A 67 2.74 7.10 0.86
CA VAL A 67 3.30 5.74 0.94
C VAL A 67 2.55 4.79 0.01
N ALA A 68 1.20 4.81 0.01
CA ALA A 68 0.42 3.97 -0.89
C ALA A 68 0.75 4.24 -2.36
N ASP A 69 0.89 5.52 -2.73
CA ASP A 69 1.20 5.95 -4.10
C ASP A 69 2.61 5.53 -4.51
N ARG A 70 3.57 5.65 -3.58
CA ARG A 70 4.96 5.30 -3.84
C ARG A 70 5.20 3.79 -3.83
N ILE A 71 4.44 2.99 -3.08
CA ILE A 71 4.48 1.52 -3.15
C ILE A 71 4.04 1.02 -4.53
N VAL A 72 3.02 1.65 -5.14
CA VAL A 72 2.47 1.22 -6.44
C VAL A 72 3.13 1.88 -7.65
N ALA A 73 4.05 2.82 -7.43
CA ALA A 73 4.77 3.51 -8.49
C ALA A 73 5.70 2.56 -9.26
N ASP A 74 5.94 2.82 -10.55
CA ASP A 74 6.79 1.98 -11.42
C ASP A 74 8.24 1.81 -10.89
N ALA A 75 8.78 2.85 -10.25
CA ALA A 75 10.11 2.85 -9.66
C ALA A 75 10.17 2.20 -8.27
N SER A 76 9.08 1.58 -7.81
CA SER A 76 9.03 0.88 -6.53
C SER A 76 9.78 -0.45 -6.62
N PRO A 77 10.52 -0.86 -5.57
CA PRO A 77 11.25 -2.13 -5.56
C PRO A 77 10.31 -3.33 -5.53
N VAL A 78 9.07 -3.11 -5.09
CA VAL A 78 8.05 -4.14 -4.95
C VAL A 78 7.11 -4.18 -6.14
N THR A 79 7.41 -3.45 -7.22
CA THR A 79 6.61 -3.46 -8.45
C THR A 79 7.41 -3.98 -9.62
N ASN A 80 6.78 -4.81 -10.46
CA ASN A 80 7.29 -5.13 -11.79
C ASN A 80 6.93 -4.04 -12.82
N ARG A 81 5.84 -3.33 -12.57
CA ARG A 81 5.39 -2.12 -13.29
C ARG A 81 4.39 -1.36 -12.42
N SER A 82 4.07 -0.13 -12.78
CA SER A 82 3.04 0.67 -12.08
C SER A 82 1.75 -0.15 -11.80
N ASN A 83 1.31 -0.14 -10.54
CA ASN A 83 0.16 -0.88 -9.99
C ASN A 83 0.24 -2.43 -10.09
N VAL A 84 1.39 -2.99 -10.46
CA VAL A 84 1.61 -4.44 -10.50
C VAL A 84 2.75 -4.82 -9.57
N LEU A 85 2.36 -5.30 -8.39
CA LEU A 85 3.26 -5.71 -7.34
C LEU A 85 3.93 -7.05 -7.67
N ASP A 86 5.22 -7.16 -7.42
CA ASP A 86 5.92 -8.44 -7.43
C ASP A 86 5.65 -9.20 -6.13
N ARG A 87 5.07 -10.40 -6.22
CA ARG A 87 4.69 -11.18 -5.03
C ARG A 87 5.88 -11.52 -4.14
N GLY A 88 7.04 -11.80 -4.73
CA GLY A 88 8.26 -12.13 -3.99
C GLY A 88 8.78 -10.91 -3.24
N ALA A 89 8.91 -9.78 -3.94
CA ALA A 89 9.38 -8.53 -3.36
C ALA A 89 8.46 -7.98 -2.26
N VAL A 90 7.14 -8.12 -2.43
CA VAL A 90 6.17 -7.79 -1.36
C VAL A 90 6.33 -8.70 -0.15
N ALA A 91 6.58 -10.00 -0.36
CA ALA A 91 6.76 -10.95 0.74
C ALA A 91 8.07 -10.74 1.51
N SER A 92 9.07 -10.12 0.89
CA SER A 92 10.33 -9.73 1.53
C SER A 92 10.32 -8.32 2.12
N LEU A 93 9.22 -7.58 2.01
CA LEU A 93 9.13 -6.23 2.56
C LEU A 93 9.05 -6.29 4.09
N ASP A 94 9.88 -5.53 4.78
CA ASP A 94 9.93 -5.49 6.24
C ASP A 94 9.89 -4.06 6.80
N ALA A 95 9.95 -3.96 8.13
CA ALA A 95 9.91 -2.69 8.85
C ALA A 95 11.10 -1.78 8.52
N ALA A 96 12.29 -2.34 8.36
CA ALA A 96 13.51 -1.59 8.11
C ALA A 96 13.51 -1.01 6.68
N ALA A 97 13.09 -1.81 5.70
CA ALA A 97 12.90 -1.40 4.32
C ALA A 97 11.83 -0.31 4.20
N LEU A 98 10.73 -0.39 4.96
CA LEU A 98 9.72 0.67 5.00
C LEU A 98 10.31 1.99 5.51
N ARG A 99 10.96 2.00 6.68
CA ARG A 99 11.50 3.25 7.25
C ARG A 99 12.59 3.87 6.40
N SER A 100 13.54 3.06 5.93
CA SER A 100 14.63 3.55 5.07
C SER A 100 14.11 4.18 3.77
N ARG A 101 12.97 3.73 3.26
CA ARG A 101 12.46 4.12 1.94
C ARG A 101 11.40 5.20 1.98
N TYR A 102 10.74 5.36 3.12
CA TYR A 102 9.67 6.34 3.31
C TYR A 102 9.98 7.19 4.56
N PRO A 103 10.85 8.22 4.45
CA PRO A 103 11.18 9.10 5.58
C PRO A 103 9.97 9.78 6.21
N ILE A 104 8.87 9.92 5.47
CA ILE A 104 7.58 10.43 5.99
C ILE A 104 7.00 9.57 7.14
N LEU A 105 7.50 8.35 7.31
CA LEU A 105 7.12 7.42 8.37
C LEU A 105 7.99 7.55 9.64
N ASP A 106 8.97 8.44 9.66
CA ASP A 106 9.83 8.63 10.83
C ASP A 106 9.00 9.02 12.05
N GLY A 107 9.16 8.26 13.13
CA GLY A 107 8.37 8.41 14.36
C GLY A 107 6.94 7.86 14.32
N ARG A 108 6.46 7.37 13.17
CA ARG A 108 5.07 6.88 12.99
C ARG A 108 4.97 5.36 13.01
N SER A 109 3.82 4.86 13.44
CA SER A 109 3.41 3.48 13.22
C SER A 109 2.80 3.30 11.84
N VAL A 110 3.16 2.21 11.15
CA VAL A 110 2.68 1.89 9.80
C VAL A 110 2.33 0.41 9.69
N ARG A 111 1.27 0.11 8.92
CA ARG A 111 0.91 -1.26 8.53
C ARG A 111 0.54 -1.28 7.05
N VAL A 112 1.23 -2.11 6.28
CA VAL A 112 0.95 -2.39 4.87
C VAL A 112 0.29 -3.76 4.77
N THR A 113 -0.81 -3.83 4.02
CA THR A 113 -1.60 -5.03 3.81
C THR A 113 -1.85 -5.28 2.33
N VAL A 114 -1.95 -6.55 1.95
CA VAL A 114 -2.41 -6.98 0.62
C VAL A 114 -3.52 -8.00 0.83
N ASP A 115 -4.71 -7.69 0.32
CA ASP A 115 -5.95 -8.43 0.60
C ASP A 115 -6.19 -8.64 2.10
N GLY A 116 -5.92 -7.59 2.89
CA GLY A 116 -6.08 -7.60 4.35
C GLY A 116 -5.01 -8.36 5.12
N ARG A 117 -4.11 -9.09 4.45
CA ARG A 117 -2.96 -9.74 5.10
C ARG A 117 -1.83 -8.74 5.28
N VAL A 118 -1.28 -8.64 6.49
CA VAL A 118 -0.11 -7.78 6.75
C VAL A 118 1.09 -8.33 5.99
N VAL A 119 1.68 -7.49 5.14
CA VAL A 119 2.90 -7.81 4.40
C VAL A 119 4.12 -7.12 4.98
N ALA A 120 3.93 -5.97 5.62
CA ALA A 120 4.98 -5.27 6.36
C ALA A 120 4.33 -4.36 7.40
N ALA A 121 4.98 -4.17 8.54
CA ALA A 121 4.55 -3.23 9.56
C ALA A 121 5.75 -2.70 10.33
N ALA A 122 5.67 -1.46 10.79
CA ALA A 122 6.66 -0.87 11.68
C ALA A 122 5.89 -0.17 12.81
N GLY A 123 6.14 -0.54 14.06
CA GLY A 123 5.26 -0.13 15.17
C GLY A 123 3.96 -0.92 15.18
N THR A 124 2.93 -0.41 15.88
CA THR A 124 1.63 -1.07 15.99
C THR A 124 0.52 -0.03 15.89
N PRO A 125 0.01 0.23 14.67
CA PRO A 125 -1.13 1.13 14.49
C PRO A 125 -2.32 0.60 15.29
N SER A 126 -2.74 1.38 16.28
CA SER A 126 -3.90 1.13 17.15
C SER A 126 -5.12 1.94 16.69
N GLY A 127 -4.89 2.95 15.86
CA GLY A 127 -5.86 3.73 15.11
C GLY A 127 -5.31 4.18 13.76
N GLY A 128 -5.76 5.36 13.33
CA GLY A 128 -5.18 6.11 12.21
C GLY A 128 -5.86 5.95 10.84
N ILE A 129 -5.29 6.62 9.85
CA ILE A 129 -5.85 6.70 8.50
C ILE A 129 -5.38 5.54 7.61
N THR A 130 -6.33 4.84 7.00
CA THR A 130 -6.06 3.79 6.01
C THR A 130 -6.35 4.25 4.58
N ARG A 131 -5.36 4.14 3.69
CA ARG A 131 -5.52 4.29 2.24
C ARG A 131 -5.51 2.95 1.53
N ARG A 132 -6.43 2.79 0.57
CA ARG A 132 -6.66 1.53 -0.14
C ARG A 132 -6.58 1.75 -1.64
N ARG A 133 -5.92 0.83 -2.35
CA ARG A 133 -5.80 0.81 -3.82
C ARG A 133 -6.05 -0.59 -4.35
N ILE A 134 -6.64 -0.69 -5.54
CA ILE A 134 -6.70 -1.93 -6.30
C ILE A 134 -5.37 -2.07 -7.05
N VAL A 135 -4.71 -3.19 -6.87
CA VAL A 135 -3.42 -3.53 -7.51
C VAL A 135 -3.51 -4.91 -8.15
N LEU A 136 -2.56 -5.21 -9.02
CA LEU A 136 -2.32 -6.59 -9.44
C LEU A 136 -1.12 -7.13 -8.66
N VAL A 137 -1.21 -8.36 -8.19
CA VAL A 137 -0.08 -9.09 -7.63
C VAL A 137 0.36 -10.08 -8.68
N GLU A 138 1.56 -9.87 -9.22
CA GLU A 138 2.19 -10.73 -10.19
C GLU A 138 3.02 -11.81 -9.49
N ARG A 139 2.83 -13.04 -9.94
CA ARG A 139 3.67 -14.18 -9.62
C ARG A 139 4.23 -14.74 -10.91
N ARG A 140 5.52 -15.05 -10.90
CA ARG A 140 6.19 -15.87 -11.91
C ARG A 140 6.58 -17.20 -11.26
N ARG A 141 6.29 -18.30 -11.96
CA ARG A 141 6.79 -19.63 -11.60
C ARG A 141 7.41 -20.21 -12.84
N ASN A 142 8.54 -20.90 -12.70
CA ASN A 142 9.11 -21.62 -13.81
C ASN A 142 8.15 -22.76 -14.21
N GLU A 143 7.85 -22.82 -15.49
CA GLU A 143 7.14 -23.89 -16.17
C GLU A 143 8.09 -24.49 -17.20
N THR A 144 8.07 -25.82 -17.32
CA THR A 144 8.92 -26.56 -18.25
C THR A 144 8.03 -27.30 -19.23
N VAL A 145 8.34 -27.19 -20.52
CA VAL A 145 7.67 -27.87 -21.62
C VAL A 145 8.69 -28.70 -22.38
N THR A 146 8.41 -29.99 -22.52
CA THR A 146 9.17 -30.93 -23.35
C THR A 146 8.28 -31.34 -24.52
N PRO A 147 8.33 -30.62 -25.66
CA PRO A 147 7.47 -30.89 -26.80
C PRO A 147 7.72 -32.30 -27.35
N SER A 148 6.66 -32.93 -27.84
CA SER A 148 6.76 -34.07 -28.75
C SER A 148 6.49 -33.56 -30.16
N PHE A 149 7.41 -33.77 -31.10
CA PHE A 149 7.22 -33.31 -32.47
C PHE A 149 6.71 -34.46 -33.33
N SER A 150 5.41 -34.50 -33.59
CA SER A 150 4.79 -35.47 -34.51
C SER A 150 4.71 -34.95 -35.95
N GLY A 151 5.51 -33.94 -36.30
CA GLY A 151 5.41 -33.18 -37.54
C GLY A 151 6.55 -32.17 -37.64
N PRO A 152 6.33 -30.92 -38.08
CA PRO A 152 7.41 -29.93 -38.11
C PRO A 152 7.93 -29.71 -36.68
N ASN A 153 9.24 -29.50 -36.55
CA ASN A 153 9.92 -29.25 -35.27
C ASN A 153 9.54 -27.87 -34.70
N ARG A 154 8.30 -27.73 -34.26
CA ARG A 154 7.68 -26.48 -33.81
C ARG A 154 6.94 -26.68 -32.49
N VAL A 155 7.00 -25.68 -31.63
CA VAL A 155 6.27 -25.64 -30.36
C VAL A 155 5.79 -24.24 -30.09
N THR A 156 4.52 -24.10 -29.72
CA THR A 156 3.94 -22.82 -29.30
C THR A 156 3.99 -22.75 -27.78
N LEU A 157 4.54 -21.67 -27.23
CA LEU A 157 4.49 -21.45 -25.79
C LEU A 157 3.04 -21.22 -25.35
N PRO A 158 2.58 -21.89 -24.28
CA PRO A 158 1.19 -21.78 -23.83
C PRO A 158 0.86 -20.38 -23.30
N ARG A 159 1.88 -19.63 -22.86
CA ARG A 159 1.74 -18.30 -22.27
C ARG A 159 2.89 -17.39 -22.71
N ARG A 160 2.62 -16.08 -22.69
CA ARG A 160 3.61 -15.06 -22.99
C ARG A 160 4.63 -14.99 -21.86
N THR A 161 5.90 -14.90 -22.24
CA THR A 161 7.04 -14.80 -21.33
C THR A 161 8.10 -13.89 -21.94
N PRO A 162 8.80 -13.07 -21.14
CA PRO A 162 9.87 -12.19 -21.63
C PRO A 162 11.14 -12.95 -22.04
N TRP A 163 11.31 -14.19 -21.58
CA TRP A 163 12.47 -15.02 -21.86
C TRP A 163 12.10 -16.50 -21.80
N VAL A 164 12.95 -17.33 -22.40
CA VAL A 164 12.92 -18.80 -22.32
C VAL A 164 14.36 -19.30 -22.22
N ASP A 165 14.58 -20.26 -21.34
CA ASP A 165 15.77 -21.11 -21.37
C ASP A 165 15.47 -22.35 -22.23
N LEU A 166 16.27 -22.53 -23.27
CA LEU A 166 16.24 -23.67 -24.17
C LEU A 166 17.37 -24.62 -23.78
N GLU A 167 17.05 -25.87 -23.54
CA GLU A 167 18.00 -26.97 -23.51
C GLU A 167 17.77 -27.79 -24.77
N ILE A 168 18.80 -27.93 -25.59
CA ILE A 168 18.78 -28.62 -26.87
C ILE A 168 19.81 -29.73 -26.76
N GLY A 169 19.36 -30.98 -26.85
CA GLY A 169 20.20 -32.18 -26.85
C GLY A 169 19.71 -33.11 -27.95
N PRO A 170 20.08 -32.86 -29.22
CA PRO A 170 19.63 -33.66 -30.34
C PRO A 170 20.19 -35.09 -30.26
N PRO A 171 19.50 -36.10 -30.79
CA PRO A 171 20.02 -37.47 -30.86
C PRO A 171 21.16 -37.58 -31.88
N ASP A 172 21.89 -38.69 -31.84
CA ASP A 172 23.00 -38.95 -32.76
C ASP A 172 22.57 -38.79 -34.23
N ASN A 173 23.43 -38.13 -35.03
CA ASN A 173 23.19 -37.80 -36.45
C ASN A 173 22.08 -36.77 -36.72
N VAL A 174 21.49 -36.17 -35.68
CA VAL A 174 20.57 -35.04 -35.81
C VAL A 174 21.28 -33.77 -35.36
N SER A 175 21.19 -32.70 -36.15
CA SER A 175 21.81 -31.41 -35.83
C SER A 175 20.79 -30.29 -35.95
N VAL A 176 20.65 -29.47 -34.90
CA VAL A 176 19.80 -28.27 -34.92
C VAL A 176 20.66 -27.07 -35.30
N SER A 177 20.54 -26.58 -36.54
CA SER A 177 21.39 -25.49 -37.04
C SER A 177 20.95 -24.09 -36.60
N ALA A 178 19.67 -23.93 -36.27
CA ALA A 178 19.11 -22.65 -35.85
C ALA A 178 17.77 -22.82 -35.13
N VAL A 179 17.44 -21.82 -34.32
CA VAL A 179 16.13 -21.68 -33.68
C VAL A 179 15.51 -20.37 -34.11
N ARG A 180 14.25 -20.42 -34.52
CA ARG A 180 13.43 -19.23 -34.76
C ARG A 180 12.41 -19.07 -33.65
N ALA A 181 12.21 -17.82 -33.21
CA ALA A 181 11.05 -17.42 -32.41
C ALA A 181 10.14 -16.60 -33.34
N ASN A 182 8.97 -17.14 -33.64
CA ASN A 182 8.13 -16.73 -34.77
C ASN A 182 8.99 -16.78 -36.06
N ASP A 183 9.09 -15.67 -36.79
CA ASP A 183 9.88 -15.61 -38.03
C ASP A 183 11.34 -15.14 -37.83
N ARG A 184 11.73 -14.82 -36.59
CA ARG A 184 13.07 -14.29 -36.29
C ARG A 184 14.01 -15.38 -35.80
N ILE A 185 15.18 -15.52 -36.44
CA ILE A 185 16.26 -16.37 -35.95
C ILE A 185 16.79 -15.78 -34.63
N VAL A 186 16.75 -16.58 -33.56
CA VAL A 186 17.20 -16.20 -32.21
C VAL A 186 18.46 -16.94 -31.78
N LEU A 187 18.71 -18.11 -32.36
CA LEU A 187 19.95 -18.87 -32.20
C LEU A 187 20.36 -19.41 -33.57
N ARG A 188 21.66 -19.45 -33.84
CA ARG A 188 22.21 -20.02 -35.07
C ARG A 188 23.61 -20.53 -34.80
N ASP A 189 23.83 -21.80 -35.14
CA ASP A 189 25.14 -22.42 -35.18
C ASP A 189 25.19 -23.37 -36.38
N PRO A 190 25.97 -23.07 -37.44
CA PRO A 190 26.13 -23.98 -38.57
C PRO A 190 26.69 -25.35 -38.20
N GLY A 191 27.44 -25.47 -37.10
CA GLY A 191 27.98 -26.74 -36.58
C GLY A 191 26.97 -27.56 -35.76
N GLY A 192 25.83 -26.98 -35.40
CA GLY A 192 24.80 -27.59 -34.57
C GLY A 192 24.72 -26.97 -33.16
N LEU A 193 23.50 -26.74 -32.70
CA LEU A 193 23.19 -26.29 -31.35
C LEU A 193 23.05 -27.51 -30.43
N ASP A 194 23.84 -27.53 -29.36
CA ASP A 194 23.83 -28.54 -28.29
C ASP A 194 24.19 -27.85 -26.97
N GLY A 195 23.31 -27.98 -25.97
CA GLY A 195 23.45 -27.36 -24.66
C GLY A 195 22.33 -26.38 -24.32
N ARG A 196 22.66 -25.39 -23.49
CA ARG A 196 21.67 -24.48 -22.87
C ARG A 196 21.83 -23.05 -23.36
N TYR A 197 20.70 -22.42 -23.67
CA TYR A 197 20.64 -21.08 -24.25
C TYR A 197 19.49 -20.27 -23.66
N THR A 198 19.74 -19.04 -23.23
CA THR A 198 18.69 -18.11 -22.81
C THR A 198 18.32 -17.18 -23.97
N VAL A 199 17.04 -17.19 -24.35
CA VAL A 199 16.51 -16.39 -25.45
C VAL A 199 15.57 -15.30 -24.91
N SER A 200 15.85 -14.05 -25.29
CA SER A 200 14.95 -12.92 -25.03
C SER A 200 13.79 -12.88 -26.03
N LEU A 201 12.57 -12.78 -25.53
CA LEU A 201 11.33 -12.84 -26.31
C LEU A 201 10.52 -11.54 -26.23
N SER A 202 9.65 -11.34 -27.22
CA SER A 202 8.69 -10.24 -27.18
C SER A 202 7.67 -10.46 -26.07
N ARG A 203 7.44 -9.43 -25.25
CA ARG A 203 6.39 -9.45 -24.21
C ARG A 203 4.98 -9.26 -24.78
N ARG A 204 4.86 -8.91 -26.07
CA ARG A 204 3.60 -8.51 -26.70
C ARG A 204 2.91 -9.65 -27.45
N GLU A 205 3.65 -10.69 -27.83
CA GLU A 205 3.17 -11.75 -28.69
C GLU A 205 3.38 -13.13 -28.04
N THR A 206 2.49 -14.06 -28.35
CA THR A 206 2.72 -15.48 -28.05
C THR A 206 3.76 -16.01 -29.03
N VAL A 207 4.76 -16.73 -28.52
CA VAL A 207 5.89 -17.19 -29.33
C VAL A 207 5.67 -18.63 -29.78
N GLN A 208 5.89 -18.88 -31.08
CA GLN A 208 6.11 -20.20 -31.64
C GLN A 208 7.59 -20.37 -31.93
N PHE A 209 8.23 -21.36 -31.30
CA PHE A 209 9.56 -21.76 -31.69
C PHE A 209 9.53 -22.71 -32.88
N THR A 210 10.49 -22.54 -33.79
CA THR A 210 10.78 -23.49 -34.88
C THR A 210 12.26 -23.86 -34.82
N PHE A 211 12.55 -25.16 -34.74
CA PHE A 211 13.89 -25.71 -34.71
C PHE A 211 14.27 -26.21 -36.11
N LEU A 212 15.32 -25.63 -36.70
CA LEU A 212 15.81 -25.97 -38.02
C LEU A 212 16.81 -27.12 -37.89
N ALA A 213 16.28 -28.34 -37.85
CA ALA A 213 17.07 -29.57 -37.80
C ALA A 213 17.09 -30.28 -39.16
N ASN A 214 18.10 -31.11 -39.38
CA ASN A 214 18.23 -31.98 -40.56
C ASN A 214 17.26 -33.18 -40.54
N SER A 215 16.64 -33.48 -39.40
CA SER A 215 15.66 -34.55 -39.19
C SER A 215 14.57 -34.13 -38.19
N SER A 216 13.56 -34.97 -37.98
CA SER A 216 12.57 -34.81 -36.92
C SER A 216 13.22 -34.95 -35.54
N LEU A 217 12.76 -34.13 -34.59
CA LEU A 217 13.10 -34.22 -33.17
C LEU A 217 12.02 -34.98 -32.42
N ASP A 218 12.37 -35.56 -31.28
CA ASP A 218 11.46 -36.29 -30.41
C ASP A 218 11.28 -35.61 -29.04
N ARG A 219 10.43 -36.20 -28.21
CA ARG A 219 10.25 -35.76 -26.83
C ARG A 219 11.53 -36.03 -26.04
N GLY A 220 12.14 -34.97 -25.54
CA GLY A 220 13.35 -35.01 -24.72
C GLY A 220 14.49 -34.23 -25.35
N ASP A 221 14.53 -34.17 -26.68
CA ASP A 221 15.59 -33.52 -27.45
C ASP A 221 15.62 -32.00 -27.27
N VAL A 222 14.47 -31.43 -26.92
CA VAL A 222 14.32 -30.02 -26.59
C VAL A 222 13.51 -29.88 -25.31
N THR A 223 14.01 -29.06 -24.40
CA THR A 223 13.29 -28.64 -23.20
C THR A 223 13.26 -27.12 -23.12
N LEU A 224 12.07 -26.56 -22.91
CA LEU A 224 11.85 -25.13 -22.78
C LEU A 224 11.44 -24.82 -21.35
N THR A 225 12.21 -24.00 -20.64
CA THR A 225 11.85 -23.50 -19.31
C THR A 225 11.59 -22.01 -19.36
N PHE A 226 10.47 -21.56 -18.82
CA PHE A 226 10.07 -20.14 -18.83
C PHE A 226 9.23 -19.79 -17.62
N ALA A 227 9.10 -18.49 -17.33
CA ALA A 227 8.35 -18.04 -16.18
C ALA A 227 7.22 -17.08 -16.59
N PRO A 228 6.03 -17.59 -16.97
CA PRO A 228 4.95 -16.74 -17.44
C PRO A 228 4.41 -15.87 -16.30
N SER A 229 3.97 -14.66 -16.65
CA SER A 229 3.33 -13.74 -15.71
C SER A 229 1.93 -14.23 -15.36
N ASN A 230 1.65 -14.43 -14.07
CA ASN A 230 0.30 -14.65 -13.56
C ASN A 230 -0.07 -13.52 -12.60
N THR A 231 -1.10 -12.74 -12.94
CA THR A 231 -1.57 -11.61 -12.13
C THR A 231 -2.91 -11.90 -11.50
N THR A 232 -3.05 -11.60 -10.21
CA THR A 232 -4.33 -11.62 -9.49
C THR A 232 -4.64 -10.24 -8.96
N LYS A 233 -5.90 -9.80 -9.03
CA LYS A 233 -6.32 -8.53 -8.40
C LYS A 233 -6.24 -8.65 -6.89
N ALA A 234 -5.71 -7.63 -6.24
CA ALA A 234 -5.64 -7.53 -4.79
C ALA A 234 -5.92 -6.10 -4.32
N ARG A 235 -6.22 -5.95 -3.03
CA ARG A 235 -6.37 -4.65 -2.38
C ARG A 235 -5.14 -4.35 -1.53
N LEU A 236 -4.34 -3.37 -1.95
CA LEU A 236 -3.29 -2.79 -1.13
C LEU A 236 -3.95 -1.87 -0.09
N GLY A 237 -3.58 -2.01 1.18
CA GLY A 237 -3.97 -1.12 2.27
C GLY A 237 -2.74 -0.60 3.00
N VAL A 238 -2.66 0.72 3.21
CA VAL A 238 -1.61 1.35 4.02
C VAL A 238 -2.29 2.11 5.14
N THR A 239 -2.00 1.74 6.38
CA THR A 239 -2.48 2.40 7.60
C THR A 239 -1.31 3.11 8.25
N VAL A 240 -1.47 4.38 8.60
CA VAL A 240 -0.49 5.18 9.33
C VAL A 240 -1.16 5.77 10.57
N ASP A 241 -0.43 5.75 11.68
CA ASP A 241 -0.85 6.18 13.02
C ASP A 241 0.37 6.79 13.72
N ASP A 242 0.18 7.86 14.49
CA ASP A 242 1.27 8.57 15.20
C ASP A 242 1.53 7.99 16.60
#